data_AF-A0A380BHX2-F1
#
_entry.id   AF-A0A380BHX2-F1
#
_cell.length_a   1.000
_cell.length_b   1.000
_cell.length_c   1.000
_cell.angle_alpha   90.00
_cell.angle_beta   90.00
_cell.angle_gamma   90.00
#
_symmetry.space_group_name_H-M   'P 1'
#
loop_
_entity.id
_entity.type
_entity.pdbx_description
1 polymer ?
#
loop_
_entity_poly.entity_id
_entity_poly.type
_entity_poly.pdbx_seq_one_letter_code
_entity_poly.pdbx_strand_id
1 'polypeptide(L)'
;MYITEENSRHMRAKLIFTVVTLSFMFLKGIAQESILKDEKHQIIKQLLKLKINYEEAIYLQENHEKKVLEKKFPEGIDSLYNKYQSLAKRLKNKENKKVYLDYINKVLASNDPMLEKAYVGTYTYINPLSPDFRPNLSINLAKYYKIVKYSLYERNKDILLPLNDIPFMQNESKLYLESRLIEIP
;
A
#
# COMPACT_ATOMS: atom_id res chain seq x y z
N MET A 1 -15.77 -38.08 -52.37
CA MET A 1 -15.18 -38.50 -51.09
C MET A 1 -16.13 -38.05 -49.98
N TYR A 2 -17.01 -38.94 -49.52
CA TYR A 2 -18.07 -38.60 -48.55
C TYR A 2 -17.49 -38.58 -47.15
N ILE A 3 -17.49 -37.42 -46.50
CA ILE A 3 -17.31 -37.33 -45.05
C ILE A 3 -18.58 -37.92 -44.43
N THR A 4 -18.48 -39.11 -43.84
CA THR A 4 -19.59 -39.75 -43.14
C THR A 4 -20.06 -38.85 -41.99
N GLU A 5 -21.38 -38.72 -41.79
CA GLU A 5 -21.97 -37.88 -40.73
C GLU A 5 -21.38 -38.14 -39.35
N GLU A 6 -20.93 -39.37 -39.10
CA GLU A 6 -20.32 -39.82 -37.86
C GLU A 6 -18.97 -39.12 -37.58
N ASN A 7 -18.14 -38.94 -38.62
CA ASN A 7 -16.89 -38.18 -38.52
C ASN A 7 -17.16 -36.68 -38.26
N SER A 8 -18.25 -36.14 -38.83
CA SER A 8 -18.68 -34.76 -38.58
C SER A 8 -19.14 -34.55 -37.13
N ARG A 9 -19.89 -35.50 -36.55
CA ARG A 9 -20.34 -35.45 -35.14
C ARG A 9 -19.16 -35.54 -34.17
N HIS A 10 -18.20 -36.44 -34.40
CA HIS A 10 -17.01 -36.55 -33.57
C HIS A 10 -16.10 -35.33 -33.64
N MET A 11 -15.96 -34.72 -34.83
CA MET A 11 -15.16 -33.51 -35.01
C MET A 11 -15.80 -32.30 -34.30
N ARG A 12 -17.13 -32.17 -34.35
CA ARG A 12 -17.90 -31.17 -33.59
C ARG A 12 -17.79 -31.37 -32.08
N ALA A 13 -17.89 -32.61 -31.59
CA ALA A 13 -17.75 -32.92 -30.17
C ALA A 13 -16.34 -32.59 -29.64
N LYS A 14 -15.29 -32.91 -30.40
CA LYS A 14 -13.91 -32.52 -30.06
C LYS A 14 -13.74 -31.00 -30.04
N LEU A 15 -14.30 -30.28 -31.02
CA LEU A 15 -14.24 -28.81 -31.06
C LEU A 15 -14.90 -28.19 -29.82
N ILE A 16 -16.10 -28.65 -29.46
CA ILE A 16 -16.83 -28.18 -28.27
C ILE A 16 -16.01 -28.45 -27.00
N PHE A 17 -15.46 -29.66 -26.86
CA PHE A 17 -14.62 -30.01 -25.71
C PHE A 17 -13.37 -29.11 -25.60
N THR A 18 -12.70 -28.81 -26.72
CA THR A 18 -11.54 -27.91 -26.74
C THR A 18 -11.93 -26.47 -26.37
N VAL A 19 -13.06 -25.95 -26.88
CA VAL A 19 -13.54 -24.60 -26.55
C VAL A 19 -13.94 -24.50 -25.07
N VAL A 20 -14.60 -25.52 -24.52
CA VAL A 20 -14.99 -25.56 -23.11
C VAL A 20 -13.74 -25.60 -22.22
N THR A 21 -12.79 -26.51 -22.49
CA THR A 21 -11.55 -26.61 -21.71
C THR A 21 -10.70 -25.34 -21.77
N LEU A 22 -10.59 -24.69 -22.94
CA LEU A 22 -9.89 -23.41 -23.06
C LEU A 22 -10.58 -22.31 -22.23
N SER A 23 -11.92 -22.25 -22.30
CA SER A 23 -12.73 -21.27 -21.53
C SER A 23 -12.57 -21.45 -20.01
N PHE A 24 -12.50 -22.69 -19.54
CA PHE A 24 -12.24 -23.00 -18.12
C PHE A 24 -10.83 -22.59 -17.67
N MET A 25 -9.80 -22.70 -18.53
CA MET A 25 -8.45 -22.24 -18.20
C MET A 25 -8.38 -20.70 -18.09
N PHE A 26 -9.05 -19.97 -18.99
CA PHE A 26 -9.13 -18.51 -18.93
C PHE A 26 -9.84 -18.02 -17.66
N LEU A 27 -10.95 -18.64 -17.27
CA LEU A 27 -11.68 -18.28 -16.05
C LEU A 27 -10.86 -18.50 -14.77
N LYS A 28 -10.08 -19.59 -14.70
CA LYS A 28 -9.17 -19.84 -13.56
C LYS A 28 -8.07 -18.80 -13.47
N GLY A 29 -7.49 -18.38 -14.59
CA GLY A 29 -6.46 -17.33 -14.62
C GLY A 29 -6.97 -15.99 -14.09
N ILE A 30 -8.16 -15.56 -14.50
CA ILE A 30 -8.77 -14.28 -14.08
C ILE A 30 -9.08 -14.27 -12.57
N ALA A 31 -9.63 -15.36 -12.04
CA ALA A 31 -9.95 -15.46 -10.61
C ALA A 31 -8.70 -15.50 -9.73
N GLN A 32 -7.63 -16.14 -10.18
CA GLN A 32 -6.37 -16.20 -9.43
C GLN A 32 -5.65 -14.83 -9.44
N GLU A 33 -5.73 -14.08 -10.53
CA GLU A 33 -5.16 -12.73 -10.61
C GLU A 33 -5.89 -11.72 -9.72
N SER A 34 -7.23 -11.80 -9.63
CA SER A 34 -8.02 -10.92 -8.74
C SER A 34 -7.75 -11.20 -7.25
N ILE A 35 -7.73 -12.47 -6.83
CA ILE A 35 -7.42 -12.86 -5.45
C ILE A 35 -6.01 -12.38 -5.05
N LEU A 36 -5.03 -12.60 -5.94
CA LEU A 36 -3.64 -12.21 -5.69
C LEU A 36 -3.46 -10.67 -5.66
N LYS A 37 -4.29 -9.92 -6.39
CA LYS A 37 -4.33 -8.45 -6.36
C LYS A 37 -4.83 -7.95 -5.01
N ASP A 38 -5.87 -8.59 -4.48
CA ASP A 38 -6.48 -8.23 -3.19
C ASP A 38 -5.51 -8.51 -2.03
N GLU A 39 -4.83 -9.65 -2.02
CA GLU A 39 -3.84 -9.96 -0.98
C GLU A 39 -2.70 -8.93 -0.91
N LYS A 40 -2.13 -8.55 -2.07
CA LYS A 40 -1.04 -7.56 -2.12
C LYS A 40 -1.50 -6.20 -1.62
N HIS A 41 -2.70 -5.78 -2.01
CA HIS A 41 -3.31 -4.55 -1.52
C HIS A 41 -3.47 -4.56 -0.01
N GLN A 42 -3.96 -5.67 0.55
CA GLN A 42 -4.16 -5.82 1.99
C GLN A 42 -2.85 -5.75 2.76
N ILE A 43 -1.78 -6.38 2.27
CA ILE A 43 -0.46 -6.35 2.94
C ILE A 43 0.12 -4.93 2.92
N ILE A 44 0.02 -4.21 1.80
CA ILE A 44 0.47 -2.81 1.71
C ILE A 44 -0.37 -1.89 2.59
N LYS A 45 -1.69 -2.12 2.70
CA LYS A 45 -2.56 -1.41 3.64
C LYS A 45 -2.24 -1.73 5.10
N GLN A 46 -1.89 -2.98 5.41
CA GLN A 46 -1.48 -3.38 6.75
C GLN A 46 -0.22 -2.64 7.19
N LEU A 47 0.73 -2.42 6.26
CA LEU A 47 1.91 -1.60 6.53
C LEU A 47 1.54 -0.17 6.93
N LEU A 48 0.56 0.44 6.24
CA LEU A 48 0.10 1.79 6.58
C LEU A 48 -0.51 1.83 7.97
N LYS A 49 -1.40 0.87 8.27
CA LYS A 49 -2.07 0.77 9.56
C LYS A 49 -1.05 0.63 10.70
N LEU A 50 -0.04 -0.23 10.53
CA LEU A 50 1.02 -0.40 11.52
C LEU A 50 1.85 0.88 11.70
N LYS A 51 2.15 1.58 10.61
CA LYS A 51 2.84 2.87 10.67
C LYS A 51 2.03 3.91 11.46
N ILE A 52 0.76 4.11 11.11
CA ILE A 52 -0.13 5.08 11.78
C ILE A 52 -0.23 4.76 13.27
N ASN A 53 -0.46 3.49 13.61
CA ASN A 53 -0.53 3.06 15.01
C ASN A 53 0.78 3.34 15.76
N TYR A 54 1.93 3.10 15.13
CA TYR A 54 3.23 3.37 15.75
C TYR A 54 3.45 4.87 15.99
N GLU A 55 3.17 5.72 15.00
CA GLU A 55 3.31 7.18 15.15
C GLU A 55 2.34 7.75 16.19
N GLU A 56 1.12 7.23 16.24
CA GLU A 56 0.16 7.60 17.27
C GLU A 56 0.61 7.15 18.66
N ALA A 57 1.19 5.96 18.80
CA ALA A 57 1.71 5.49 20.08
C ALA A 57 2.90 6.35 20.57
N ILE A 58 3.79 6.75 19.66
CA ILE A 58 4.86 7.72 19.97
C ILE A 58 4.28 9.07 20.41
N TYR A 59 3.26 9.58 19.71
CA TYR A 59 2.57 10.82 20.11
C TYR A 59 2.03 10.75 21.54
N LEU A 60 1.29 9.70 21.87
CA LEU A 60 0.70 9.53 23.20
C LEU A 60 1.78 9.41 24.29
N GLN A 61 2.93 8.79 23.98
CA GLN A 61 4.07 8.71 24.88
C GLN A 61 4.68 10.09 25.15
N GLU A 62 4.92 10.87 24.09
CA GLU A 62 5.51 12.22 24.18
C GLU A 62 4.61 13.21 24.92
N ASN A 63 3.29 13.06 24.82
CA ASN A 63 2.31 13.92 25.52
C ASN A 63 1.93 13.41 26.91
N HIS A 64 2.68 12.44 27.46
CA HIS A 64 2.45 11.86 28.79
C HIS A 64 1.05 11.25 28.99
N GLU A 65 0.37 10.83 27.92
CA GLU A 65 -0.97 10.22 27.97
C GLU A 65 -0.93 8.71 28.28
N LYS A 66 -0.20 8.32 29.33
CA LYS A 66 0.12 6.91 29.63
C LYS A 66 -1.11 6.00 29.69
N LYS A 67 -2.22 6.46 30.30
CA LYS A 67 -3.47 5.67 30.40
C LYS A 67 -4.13 5.42 29.04
N VAL A 68 -4.05 6.40 28.12
CA VAL A 68 -4.61 6.28 26.76
C VAL A 68 -3.74 5.35 25.93
N LEU A 69 -2.41 5.51 26.03
CA LEU A 69 -1.42 4.64 25.38
C LEU A 69 -1.63 3.17 25.78
N GLU A 70 -1.67 2.87 27.08
CA GLU A 70 -1.85 1.49 27.60
C GLU A 70 -3.19 0.87 27.18
N LYS A 71 -4.27 1.68 27.14
CA LYS A 71 -5.59 1.23 26.71
C LYS A 71 -5.63 0.92 25.22
N LYS A 72 -5.02 1.77 24.39
CA LYS A 72 -5.12 1.69 22.93
C LYS A 72 -4.09 0.73 22.32
N PHE A 73 -2.92 0.63 22.93
CA PHE A 73 -1.79 -0.16 22.45
C PHE A 73 -1.21 -1.02 23.58
N PRO A 74 -1.99 -2.00 24.08
CA PRO A 74 -1.59 -2.83 25.22
C PRO A 74 -0.33 -3.67 24.94
N GLU A 75 -0.02 -3.96 23.67
CA GLU A 75 1.23 -4.64 23.31
C GLU A 75 2.50 -3.77 23.44
N GLY A 76 2.34 -2.46 23.64
CA GLY A 76 3.44 -1.51 23.73
C GLY A 76 4.02 -1.05 22.38
N ILE A 77 4.80 0.04 22.45
CA ILE A 77 5.40 0.72 21.29
C ILE A 77 6.42 -0.18 20.59
N ASP A 78 7.25 -0.89 21.35
CA ASP A 78 8.28 -1.78 20.78
C ASP A 78 7.65 -2.91 19.95
N SER A 79 6.53 -3.46 20.41
CA SER A 79 5.80 -4.50 19.67
C SER A 79 5.24 -3.96 18.35
N LEU A 80 4.65 -2.76 18.36
CA LEU A 80 4.17 -2.09 17.16
C LEU A 80 5.31 -1.81 16.17
N TYR A 81 6.42 -1.27 16.67
CA TYR A 81 7.62 -0.99 15.88
C TYR A 81 8.18 -2.26 15.23
N ASN A 82 8.29 -3.36 16.00
CA ASN A 82 8.78 -4.63 15.50
C ASN A 82 7.85 -5.24 14.44
N LYS A 83 6.52 -5.21 14.65
CA LYS A 83 5.53 -5.65 13.64
C LYS A 83 5.65 -4.83 12.35
N TYR A 84 5.75 -3.52 12.48
CA TYR A 84 5.90 -2.59 11.35
C TYR A 84 7.18 -2.85 10.56
N GLN A 85 8.33 -2.88 11.23
CA GLN A 85 9.63 -3.09 10.61
C GLN A 85 9.71 -4.49 9.96
N SER A 86 9.18 -5.51 10.62
CA SER A 86 9.12 -6.88 10.07
C SER A 86 8.34 -6.93 8.75
N LEU A 87 7.19 -6.25 8.69
CA LEU A 87 6.39 -6.19 7.47
C LEU A 87 7.10 -5.43 6.34
N ALA A 88 7.73 -4.29 6.66
CA ALA A 88 8.53 -3.53 5.71
C ALA A 88 9.68 -4.37 5.12
N LYS A 89 10.42 -5.09 5.99
CA LYS A 89 11.48 -6.04 5.59
C LYS A 89 10.94 -7.17 4.71
N ARG A 90 9.77 -7.73 5.05
CA ARG A 90 9.11 -8.78 4.26
C ARG A 90 8.77 -8.31 2.84
N LEU A 91 8.31 -7.07 2.69
CA LEU A 91 7.96 -6.49 1.38
C LEU A 91 9.18 -6.29 0.46
N LYS A 92 10.34 -5.91 1.03
CA LYS A 92 11.57 -5.66 0.27
C LYS A 92 12.53 -6.86 0.18
N ASN A 93 12.24 -7.97 0.86
CA ASN A 93 12.98 -9.24 0.72
C ASN A 93 13.11 -9.60 -0.77
N LYS A 94 14.28 -10.08 -1.20
CA LYS A 94 14.58 -10.56 -2.56
C LYS A 94 13.44 -11.37 -3.23
N GLU A 95 12.80 -12.28 -2.51
CA GLU A 95 11.71 -13.14 -3.01
C GLU A 95 10.44 -12.34 -3.33
N ASN A 96 10.11 -11.37 -2.47
CA ASN A 96 8.89 -10.58 -2.56
C ASN A 96 9.08 -9.28 -3.35
N LYS A 97 10.32 -8.77 -3.42
CA LYS A 97 10.65 -7.44 -3.93
C LYS A 97 10.08 -7.21 -5.31
N LYS A 98 10.31 -8.15 -6.23
CA LYS A 98 9.81 -8.05 -7.60
C LYS A 98 8.27 -8.02 -7.63
N VAL A 99 7.64 -8.93 -6.89
CA VAL A 99 6.18 -9.09 -6.85
C VAL A 99 5.47 -7.83 -6.38
N TYR A 100 5.93 -7.22 -5.28
CA TYR A 100 5.30 -6.01 -4.74
C TYR A 100 5.69 -4.76 -5.51
N LEU A 101 6.94 -4.64 -5.97
CA LEU A 101 7.36 -3.50 -6.78
C LEU A 101 6.59 -3.45 -8.11
N ASP A 102 6.43 -4.59 -8.79
CA ASP A 102 5.64 -4.69 -10.03
C ASP A 102 4.18 -4.34 -9.77
N TYR A 103 3.61 -4.80 -8.66
CA TYR A 103 2.27 -4.44 -8.25
C TYR A 103 2.11 -2.93 -8.03
N ILE A 104 3.02 -2.30 -7.26
CA ILE A 104 2.99 -0.87 -6.99
C ILE A 104 3.14 -0.07 -8.29
N ASN A 105 4.04 -0.48 -9.19
CA ASN A 105 4.22 0.16 -10.48
C ASN A 105 2.94 0.05 -11.34
N LYS A 106 2.28 -1.11 -11.38
CA LYS A 106 1.00 -1.29 -12.08
C LYS A 106 -0.10 -0.39 -11.51
N VAL A 107 -0.21 -0.30 -10.19
CA VAL A 107 -1.20 0.55 -9.50
C VAL A 107 -0.94 2.03 -9.78
N LEU A 108 0.31 2.47 -9.75
CA LEU A 108 0.66 3.87 -10.04
C LEU A 108 0.50 4.23 -11.52
N ALA A 109 0.65 3.27 -12.44
CA ALA A 109 0.50 3.48 -13.87
C ALA A 109 -0.97 3.45 -14.34
N SER A 110 -1.91 2.92 -13.53
CA SER A 110 -3.30 2.75 -13.97
C SER A 110 -4.10 4.05 -14.03
N ASN A 111 -3.54 5.18 -13.56
CA ASN A 111 -4.20 6.48 -13.48
C ASN A 111 -5.62 6.40 -12.89
N ASP A 112 -5.84 5.47 -11.95
CA ASP A 112 -7.16 5.19 -11.40
C ASP A 112 -7.58 6.36 -10.48
N PRO A 113 -8.62 7.13 -10.85
CA PRO A 113 -9.06 8.29 -10.07
C PRO A 113 -9.57 7.90 -8.68
N MET A 114 -9.94 6.64 -8.44
CA MET A 114 -10.28 6.17 -7.10
C MET A 114 -9.07 6.17 -6.16
N LEU A 115 -7.85 5.95 -6.66
CA LEU A 115 -6.64 5.98 -5.84
C LEU A 115 -6.29 7.40 -5.37
N GLU A 116 -6.60 8.41 -6.19
CA GLU A 116 -6.35 9.81 -5.85
C GLU A 116 -7.40 10.38 -4.90
N LYS A 117 -8.64 9.86 -4.97
CA LYS A 117 -9.75 10.25 -4.09
C LYS A 117 -9.81 9.44 -2.80
N ALA A 118 -9.24 8.23 -2.78
CA ALA A 118 -9.24 7.38 -1.60
C ALA A 118 -8.29 7.93 -0.53
N TYR A 119 -8.85 8.55 0.49
CA TYR A 119 -8.14 8.94 1.70
C TYR A 119 -7.68 7.70 2.47
N VAL A 120 -6.43 7.68 2.92
CA VAL A 120 -5.87 6.52 3.63
C VAL A 120 -5.34 6.84 5.02
N GLY A 121 -5.24 8.12 5.37
CA GLY A 121 -4.90 8.56 6.71
C GLY A 121 -4.07 9.83 6.73
N THR A 122 -3.81 10.28 7.95
CA THR A 122 -2.93 11.40 8.24
C THR A 122 -1.52 10.87 8.40
N TYR A 123 -0.56 11.47 7.69
CA TYR A 123 0.85 11.15 7.84
C TYR A 123 1.48 12.26 8.67
N THR A 124 1.86 11.94 9.90
CA THR A 124 2.29 12.94 10.87
C THR A 124 3.78 13.22 10.69
N TYR A 125 4.13 14.49 10.52
CA TYR A 125 5.53 14.92 10.61
C TYR A 125 5.92 15.06 12.08
N ILE A 126 7.00 14.38 12.46
CA ILE A 126 7.66 14.57 13.74
C ILE A 126 8.88 15.45 13.46
N ASN A 127 8.83 16.72 13.88
CA ASN A 127 10.00 17.59 13.84
C ASN A 127 10.95 17.20 14.97
N PRO A 128 12.22 16.84 14.71
CA PRO A 128 13.17 16.56 15.78
C PRO A 128 13.57 17.81 16.60
N LEU A 129 13.23 19.02 16.16
CA LEU A 129 13.65 20.29 16.77
C LEU A 129 12.50 21.18 17.27
N SER A 130 11.24 20.73 17.18
CA SER A 130 10.09 21.51 17.64
C SER A 130 9.14 20.63 18.45
N PRO A 131 8.80 21.00 19.70
CA PRO A 131 7.89 20.23 20.54
C PRO A 131 6.44 20.20 20.01
N ASP A 132 6.02 21.18 19.19
CA ASP A 132 4.59 21.42 18.94
C ASP A 132 4.14 21.37 17.47
N PHE A 133 5.04 21.38 16.48
CA PHE A 133 4.60 21.46 15.08
C PHE A 133 4.51 20.10 14.37
N ARG A 134 3.27 19.56 14.33
CA ARG A 134 2.87 18.36 13.57
C ARG A 134 1.94 18.74 12.41
N PRO A 135 2.46 19.12 11.22
CA PRO A 135 1.64 19.26 10.04
C PRO A 135 1.06 17.89 9.71
N ASN A 136 -0.25 17.80 9.88
CA ASN A 136 -1.05 16.65 9.50
C ASN A 136 -1.31 16.76 8.00
N LEU A 137 -0.53 16.05 7.21
CA LEU A 137 -0.77 15.95 5.77
C LEU A 137 -1.69 14.76 5.51
N SER A 138 -2.88 15.06 5.01
CA SER A 138 -3.83 14.07 4.53
C SER A 138 -3.26 13.39 3.28
N ILE A 139 -3.05 12.08 3.35
CA ILE A 139 -2.48 11.31 2.24
C ILE A 139 -3.57 10.47 1.59
N ASN A 140 -3.59 10.51 0.26
CA ASN A 140 -4.41 9.60 -0.55
C ASN A 140 -3.63 8.33 -0.90
N LEU A 141 -4.35 7.31 -1.34
CA LEU A 141 -3.79 5.99 -1.61
C LEU A 141 -2.69 6.04 -2.68
N ALA A 142 -2.85 6.86 -3.73
CA ALA A 142 -1.82 7.05 -4.75
C ALA A 142 -0.51 7.60 -4.18
N LYS A 143 -0.56 8.66 -3.35
CA LYS A 143 0.60 9.22 -2.67
C LYS A 143 1.23 8.21 -1.72
N TYR A 144 0.41 7.46 -0.99
CA TYR A 144 0.91 6.39 -0.13
C TYR A 144 1.72 5.34 -0.90
N TYR A 145 1.22 4.90 -2.06
CA TYR A 145 1.96 3.99 -2.93
C TYR A 145 3.30 4.57 -3.41
N LYS A 146 3.35 5.86 -3.74
CA LYS A 146 4.62 6.55 -4.07
C LYS A 146 5.59 6.56 -2.89
N ILE A 147 5.10 6.81 -1.67
CA ILE A 147 5.90 6.78 -0.43
C ILE A 147 6.48 5.39 -0.17
N VAL A 148 5.65 4.34 -0.33
CA VAL A 148 6.09 2.95 -0.15
C VAL A 148 7.17 2.60 -1.17
N LYS A 149 6.95 2.93 -2.46
CA LYS A 149 7.93 2.72 -3.53
C LYS A 149 9.26 3.39 -3.22
N TYR A 150 9.20 4.69 -2.93
CA TYR A 150 10.38 5.51 -2.66
C TYR A 150 11.15 5.01 -1.44
N SER A 151 10.46 4.80 -0.32
CA SER A 151 11.12 4.44 0.95
C SER A 151 11.73 3.04 0.91
N LEU A 152 10.96 2.03 0.52
CA LEU A 152 11.36 0.62 0.66
C LEU A 152 12.22 0.13 -0.51
N TYR A 153 12.06 0.69 -1.71
CA TYR A 153 12.70 0.16 -2.92
C TYR A 153 13.77 1.09 -3.48
N GLU A 154 13.51 2.40 -3.55
CA GLU A 154 14.46 3.37 -4.10
C GLU A 154 15.52 3.76 -3.07
N ARG A 155 15.09 4.02 -1.82
CA ARG A 155 15.98 4.35 -0.68
C ARG A 155 16.38 3.13 0.13
N ASN A 156 15.82 1.96 -0.18
CA ASN A 156 16.11 0.68 0.46
C ASN A 156 16.06 0.74 2.00
N LYS A 157 15.09 1.46 2.58
CA LYS A 157 14.89 1.56 4.03
C LYS A 157 14.06 0.40 4.55
N ASP A 158 14.14 0.13 5.86
CA ASP A 158 13.33 -0.87 6.56
C ASP A 158 12.08 -0.25 7.21
N ILE A 159 11.83 1.01 6.90
CA ILE A 159 10.70 1.82 7.33
C ILE A 159 10.31 2.78 6.21
N LEU A 160 9.07 3.22 6.20
CA LEU A 160 8.61 4.36 5.42
C LEU A 160 9.24 5.65 5.94
N LEU A 161 9.85 6.40 5.05
CA LEU A 161 10.53 7.66 5.36
C LEU A 161 9.52 8.73 5.81
N PRO A 162 9.91 9.62 6.73
CA PRO A 162 9.10 10.80 7.04
C PRO A 162 8.95 11.67 5.79
N LEU A 163 7.85 12.43 5.69
CA LEU A 163 7.53 13.19 4.47
C LEU A 163 8.62 14.17 4.04
N ASN A 164 9.32 14.78 4.99
CA ASN A 164 10.39 15.73 4.70
C ASN A 164 11.61 15.08 4.03
N ASP A 165 11.79 13.77 4.20
CA ASP A 165 12.85 13.00 3.54
C ASP A 165 12.45 12.50 2.14
N ILE A 166 11.23 12.85 1.70
CA ILE A 166 10.65 12.44 0.43
C ILE A 166 10.54 13.66 -0.50
N PRO A 167 11.41 13.78 -1.53
CA PRO A 167 11.52 14.99 -2.35
C PRO A 167 10.21 15.47 -2.96
N PHE A 168 9.38 14.55 -3.46
CA PHE A 168 8.10 14.89 -4.08
C PHE A 168 6.99 15.28 -3.08
N MET A 169 7.24 15.19 -1.77
CA MET A 169 6.32 15.65 -0.73
C MET A 169 6.73 17.01 -0.15
N GLN A 170 7.98 17.44 -0.33
CA GLN A 170 8.52 18.68 0.27
C GLN A 170 7.78 19.95 -0.19
N ASN A 171 7.37 20.01 -1.46
CA ASN A 171 6.62 21.16 -1.98
C ASN A 171 5.25 21.31 -1.34
N GLU A 172 4.59 20.19 -0.99
CA GLU A 172 3.27 20.20 -0.36
C GLU A 172 3.37 20.57 1.13
N SER A 173 4.40 20.06 1.82
CA SER A 173 4.70 20.45 3.20
C SER A 173 4.99 21.94 3.31
N LYS A 174 5.75 22.51 2.36
CA LYS A 174 6.06 23.93 2.30
C LYS A 174 4.81 24.78 2.07
N LEU A 175 3.96 24.41 1.10
CA LEU A 175 2.70 25.11 0.85
C LEU A 175 1.76 25.09 2.06
N TYR A 176 1.68 23.96 2.76
CA TYR A 176 0.88 23.84 3.98
C TYR A 176 1.40 24.75 5.11
N LEU A 177 2.71 24.80 5.30
CA LEU A 177 3.37 25.68 6.26
C LEU A 177 3.12 27.15 5.94
N GLU A 178 3.27 27.53 4.67
CA GLU A 178 3.03 28.90 4.19
C GLU A 178 1.57 29.32 4.36
N SER A 179 0.59 28.44 4.08
CA SER A 179 -0.83 28.76 4.29
C SER A 179 -1.20 28.98 5.76
N ARG A 180 -0.53 28.29 6.69
CA ARG A 180 -0.79 28.42 8.14
C ARG A 180 -0.17 29.68 8.75
N LEU A 181 0.94 30.17 8.19
CA LEU A 181 1.58 31.41 8.65
C LEU A 181 0.77 32.67 8.32
N ILE A 182 -0.16 32.58 7.36
CA ILE A 182 -1.07 33.68 6.98
C ILE A 182 -2.28 33.75 7.92
N GLU A 183 -2.59 32.67 8.66
CA GLU A 183 -3.76 32.58 9.56
C GLU A 183 -3.46 32.96 11.03
N ILE A 184 -2.26 33.45 11.34
CA ILE A 184 -1.91 33.94 12.68
C ILE A 184 -2.16 35.46 12.70
N PRO A 185 -3.22 35.96 13.37
CA PRO A 185 -3.42 37.40 13.59
C PRO A 185 -2.38 37.98 14.56
#